data_AF-A0A9P9XEU5-F1
#
_entry.id   AF-A0A9P9XEU5-F1
#
_cell.length_a   1.000
_cell.length_b   1.000
_cell.length_c   1.000
_cell.angle_alpha   90.00
_cell.angle_beta   90.00
_cell.angle_gamma   90.00
#
_symmetry.space_group_name_H-M   'P 1'
#
loop_
_entity.id
_entity.type
_entity.pdbx_description
1 polymer ?
#
loop_
_entity_poly.entity_id
_entity_poly.type
_entity_poly.pdbx_seq_one_letter_code
_entity_poly.pdbx_strand_id
1 'polypeptide(L)'
;MPGCPAVLCSSLLPHQHLASFLVRPLHDRTLTSLTNTEHRQLEKEKEKNHPPQCLRKFPPTLTPKRLTTSRISRSNSPSRNVPVVVQHMETYWKILEKVKGSTLRLTKIDDEIYEHLKTDFPEFDPAATINEDEMKSKSGKERWRKFMMAYEKKVDDYNFGTMVRASPKFEYGQNEVIFAPRMQFYAIEIARNRNGLNDWIYEKAQAAKSS
;
A
#
# COMPACT_ATOMS: atom_id res chain seq x y z
N MET A 1 -67.88 28.56 30.73
CA MET A 1 -68.83 28.91 29.65
C MET A 1 -68.75 30.42 29.43
N PRO A 2 -68.92 30.96 28.23
CA PRO A 2 -68.28 30.61 26.95
C PRO A 2 -67.83 31.87 26.16
N GLY A 3 -67.16 31.72 25.01
CA GLY A 3 -66.88 32.84 24.10
C GLY A 3 -65.97 32.55 22.89
N CYS A 4 -66.38 31.63 22.01
CA CYS A 4 -65.92 31.40 20.62
C CYS A 4 -66.16 32.66 19.72
N PRO A 5 -65.57 32.82 18.49
CA PRO A 5 -65.59 31.89 17.33
C PRO A 5 -64.23 31.75 16.57
N ALA A 6 -63.86 30.65 15.91
CA ALA A 6 -64.45 29.88 14.80
C ALA A 6 -64.47 30.62 13.44
N VAL A 7 -63.58 30.22 12.53
CA VAL A 7 -63.77 30.34 11.07
C VAL A 7 -63.40 29.00 10.42
N LEU A 8 -64.40 28.41 9.77
CA LEU A 8 -64.36 27.26 8.87
C LEU A 8 -63.88 27.67 7.47
N CYS A 9 -63.25 26.75 6.74
CA CYS A 9 -63.62 26.33 5.36
C CYS A 9 -62.69 25.16 4.94
N SER A 10 -63.07 23.88 4.97
CA SER A 10 -63.95 23.11 4.06
C SER A 10 -63.56 23.17 2.57
N SER A 11 -62.93 22.11 2.06
CA SER A 11 -63.31 21.35 0.84
C SER A 11 -62.13 20.46 0.37
N LEU A 12 -62.21 19.13 0.51
CA LEU A 12 -62.84 18.14 -0.37
C LEU A 12 -61.84 17.54 -1.41
N LEU A 13 -61.41 16.29 -1.14
CA LEU A 13 -60.95 15.27 -2.11
C LEU A 13 -62.13 14.87 -3.03
N PRO A 14 -61.94 14.35 -4.28
CA PRO A 14 -61.62 12.93 -4.57
C PRO A 14 -60.71 12.69 -5.82
N HIS A 15 -59.87 11.65 -5.94
CA HIS A 15 -60.09 10.22 -6.25
C HIS A 15 -60.23 9.84 -7.76
N GLN A 16 -59.23 9.06 -8.24
CA GLN A 16 -59.23 7.96 -9.25
C GLN A 16 -59.57 8.15 -10.74
N HIS A 17 -58.71 7.61 -11.63
CA HIS A 17 -58.96 6.54 -12.64
C HIS A 17 -57.67 6.36 -13.51
N LEU A 18 -56.92 5.25 -13.51
CA LEU A 18 -57.11 3.94 -14.19
C LEU A 18 -57.46 3.99 -15.70
N ALA A 19 -56.49 3.64 -16.55
CA ALA A 19 -56.59 2.86 -17.80
C ALA A 19 -55.14 2.60 -18.28
N SER A 20 -54.54 1.40 -18.17
CA SER A 20 -54.82 0.15 -18.87
C SER A 20 -54.77 0.27 -20.40
N PHE A 21 -53.65 -0.15 -20.99
CA PHE A 21 -53.63 -0.72 -22.34
C PHE A 21 -52.74 -1.97 -22.32
N LEU A 22 -53.35 -3.08 -22.71
CA LEU A 22 -52.90 -4.46 -22.66
C LEU A 22 -52.19 -4.86 -23.97
N VAL A 23 -51.14 -5.72 -23.87
CA VAL A 23 -50.96 -7.04 -24.57
C VAL A 23 -50.85 -7.04 -26.11
N ARG A 24 -49.94 -7.72 -26.84
CA ARG A 24 -48.89 -8.78 -26.68
C ARG A 24 -48.22 -8.96 -28.11
N PRO A 25 -47.57 -10.09 -28.51
CA PRO A 25 -46.13 -10.35 -28.46
C PRO A 25 -45.52 -10.72 -29.86
N LEU A 26 -44.20 -10.94 -29.98
CA LEU A 26 -43.68 -11.90 -30.97
C LEU A 26 -42.34 -12.48 -30.51
N HIS A 27 -42.24 -13.81 -30.54
CA HIS A 27 -41.02 -14.62 -30.49
C HIS A 27 -40.01 -14.11 -31.55
N ASP A 28 -38.69 -14.19 -31.38
CA ASP A 28 -37.92 -15.44 -31.40
C ASP A 28 -36.44 -15.22 -31.02
N ARG A 29 -35.79 -16.32 -30.67
CA ARG A 29 -34.38 -16.53 -30.38
C ARG A 29 -33.46 -15.97 -31.48
N THR A 30 -32.33 -15.37 -31.11
CA THR A 30 -30.96 -15.89 -31.44
C THR A 30 -29.85 -14.88 -31.06
N LEU A 31 -28.79 -15.44 -30.48
CA LEU A 31 -27.37 -15.14 -30.72
C LEU A 31 -26.82 -13.71 -30.48
N THR A 32 -26.08 -13.62 -29.38
CA THR A 32 -24.67 -13.16 -29.33
C THR A 32 -24.08 -12.60 -30.62
N SER A 33 -23.87 -11.28 -30.66
CA SER A 33 -22.59 -10.60 -30.91
C SER A 33 -22.89 -9.10 -30.98
N LEU A 34 -21.87 -8.23 -31.02
CA LEU A 34 -21.96 -6.77 -31.20
C LEU A 34 -22.00 -5.90 -29.93
N THR A 35 -20.96 -5.99 -29.09
CA THR A 35 -20.40 -4.79 -28.40
C THR A 35 -18.86 -4.80 -28.31
N ASN A 36 -18.16 -5.60 -29.13
CA ASN A 36 -16.69 -5.72 -29.10
C ASN A 36 -15.95 -4.78 -30.07
N THR A 37 -16.57 -3.70 -30.53
CA THR A 37 -15.92 -2.77 -31.47
C THR A 37 -15.50 -1.44 -30.82
N GLU A 38 -16.09 -1.04 -29.69
CA GLU A 38 -15.79 0.27 -29.08
C GLU A 38 -14.70 0.24 -28.00
N HIS A 39 -14.42 -0.92 -27.39
CA HIS A 39 -13.30 -1.05 -26.43
C HIS A 39 -11.91 -1.12 -27.10
N ARG A 40 -11.84 -1.23 -28.43
CA ARG A 40 -10.56 -1.37 -29.16
C ARG A 40 -9.95 -0.05 -29.64
N GLN A 41 -10.68 1.06 -29.51
CA GLN A 41 -10.21 2.38 -29.95
C GLN A 41 -9.61 3.23 -28.82
N LEU A 42 -9.95 2.98 -27.55
CA LEU A 42 -9.36 3.70 -26.40
C LEU A 42 -7.98 3.18 -25.97
N GLU A 43 -7.59 1.97 -26.37
CA GLU A 43 -6.25 1.42 -26.13
C GLU A 43 -5.19 1.96 -27.12
N LYS A 44 -5.60 2.48 -28.28
CA LYS A 44 -4.66 2.95 -29.33
C LYS A 44 -4.13 4.37 -29.13
N GLU A 45 -4.63 5.12 -28.16
CA GLU A 45 -4.20 6.51 -27.93
C GLU A 45 -3.20 6.67 -26.77
N LYS A 46 -2.99 5.61 -25.96
CA LYS A 46 -1.95 5.61 -24.91
C LYS A 46 -0.56 5.23 -25.42
N GLU A 47 -0.42 4.72 -26.64
CA GLU A 47 0.85 4.26 -27.21
C GLU A 47 1.52 5.29 -28.16
N LYS A 48 1.28 6.58 -27.97
CA LYS A 48 1.92 7.65 -28.79
C LYS A 48 2.74 8.69 -28.03
N ASN A 49 2.84 8.62 -26.70
CA ASN A 49 3.61 9.59 -25.91
C ASN A 49 4.63 8.92 -24.98
N HIS A 50 5.52 8.11 -25.55
CA HIS A 50 6.79 7.78 -24.90
C HIS A 50 7.94 7.80 -25.92
N PRO A 51 9.02 8.59 -25.71
CA PRO A 51 10.17 8.55 -26.59
C PRO A 51 10.97 7.25 -26.39
N PRO A 52 11.41 6.57 -27.46
CA PRO A 52 12.20 5.37 -27.33
C PRO A 52 13.68 5.72 -27.09
N GLN A 53 14.24 5.35 -25.93
CA GLN A 53 15.70 5.30 -25.78
C GLN A 53 16.20 3.85 -25.79
N CYS A 54 16.85 3.55 -26.92
CA CYS A 54 18.12 2.84 -27.05
C CYS A 54 18.16 1.31 -26.87
N LEU A 55 17.80 0.60 -27.95
CA LEU A 55 18.26 -0.76 -28.20
C LEU A 55 19.49 -0.77 -29.12
N ARG A 56 20.63 -1.03 -28.49
CA ARG A 56 21.86 -1.71 -28.93
C ARG A 56 22.03 -1.97 -30.44
N LYS A 57 23.08 -1.39 -31.01
CA LYS A 57 23.99 -2.07 -31.97
C LYS A 57 25.43 -1.67 -31.64
N PHE A 58 26.21 -2.59 -31.08
CA PHE A 58 27.65 -2.44 -30.90
C PHE A 58 28.38 -3.07 -32.10
N PRO A 59 29.25 -2.33 -32.82
CA PRO A 59 30.24 -2.94 -33.70
C PRO A 59 31.48 -3.43 -32.91
N PRO A 60 32.27 -4.36 -33.48
CA PRO A 60 33.23 -5.16 -32.72
C PRO A 60 34.64 -4.55 -32.68
N THR A 61 35.44 -5.10 -31.76
CA THR A 61 36.91 -5.04 -31.63
C THR A 61 37.56 -3.74 -31.16
N LEU A 62 37.95 -3.70 -29.87
CA LEU A 62 39.24 -3.17 -29.41
C LEU A 62 39.74 -4.02 -28.23
N THR A 63 41.05 -4.26 -28.20
CA THR A 63 41.80 -5.27 -27.43
C THR A 63 41.82 -5.03 -25.91
N PRO A 64 42.12 -6.08 -25.10
CA PRO A 64 42.10 -5.96 -23.65
C PRO A 64 43.36 -5.28 -23.13
N LYS A 65 43.24 -4.07 -22.58
CA LYS A 65 44.26 -3.52 -21.69
C LYS A 65 44.13 -4.18 -20.31
N ARG A 66 45.09 -5.09 -20.07
CA ARG A 66 45.52 -5.65 -18.79
C ARG A 66 45.41 -4.63 -17.64
N LEU A 67 44.51 -4.89 -16.71
CA LEU A 67 44.59 -4.37 -15.35
C LEU A 67 44.47 -5.55 -14.38
N THR A 68 45.47 -5.67 -13.53
CA THR A 68 45.75 -6.80 -12.65
C THR A 68 44.64 -7.00 -11.64
N THR A 69 43.87 -8.09 -11.79
CA THR A 69 42.98 -8.53 -10.72
C THR A 69 43.84 -9.14 -9.61
N SER A 70 43.95 -8.44 -8.49
CA SER A 70 44.32 -9.08 -7.23
C SER A 70 43.16 -9.99 -6.83
N ARG A 71 43.23 -11.23 -7.31
CA ARG A 71 42.77 -12.47 -6.68
C ARG A 71 41.84 -12.26 -5.47
N ILE A 72 40.57 -11.98 -5.72
CA ILE A 72 39.52 -12.28 -4.72
C ILE A 72 39.38 -13.80 -4.77
N SER A 73 40.00 -14.46 -3.80
CA SER A 73 39.83 -15.89 -3.54
C SER A 73 38.35 -16.19 -3.31
N ARG A 74 37.70 -16.76 -4.32
CA ARG A 74 36.42 -17.44 -4.15
C ARG A 74 36.67 -18.72 -3.35
N SER A 75 36.55 -18.62 -2.03
CA SER A 75 36.34 -19.80 -1.19
C SER A 75 34.89 -20.23 -1.34
N ASN A 76 34.69 -21.42 -1.91
CA ASN A 76 33.41 -22.12 -1.92
C ASN A 76 33.03 -22.49 -0.47
N SER A 77 32.20 -21.66 0.14
CA SER A 77 31.23 -22.07 1.15
C SER A 77 29.84 -21.94 0.51
N PRO A 78 28.86 -22.82 0.79
CA PRO A 78 27.48 -22.57 0.40
C PRO A 78 26.93 -21.47 1.31
N SER A 79 27.46 -20.25 1.17
CA SER A 79 26.94 -19.06 1.80
C SER A 79 25.63 -18.80 1.08
N ARG A 80 24.53 -19.30 1.66
CA ARG A 80 23.18 -18.85 1.31
C ARG A 80 23.22 -17.32 1.43
N ASN A 81 23.34 -16.63 0.31
CA ASN A 81 23.23 -15.18 0.25
C ASN A 81 21.75 -14.87 0.47
N VAL A 82 21.32 -14.92 1.73
CA VAL A 82 19.98 -14.52 2.13
C VAL A 82 19.84 -13.06 1.71
N PRO A 83 18.81 -12.69 0.94
CA PRO A 83 18.63 -11.31 0.51
C PRO A 83 18.60 -10.39 1.73
N VAL A 84 19.28 -9.25 1.65
CA VAL A 84 19.43 -8.30 2.77
C VAL A 84 18.07 -7.88 3.36
N VAL A 85 17.02 -7.88 2.54
CA VAL A 85 15.63 -7.62 2.93
C VAL A 85 15.09 -8.67 3.92
N VAL A 86 15.38 -9.96 3.70
CA VAL A 86 14.98 -11.04 4.62
C VAL A 86 15.77 -10.96 5.92
N GLN A 87 17.06 -10.60 5.87
CA GLN A 87 17.87 -10.39 7.07
C GLN A 87 17.34 -9.23 7.93
N HIS A 88 16.93 -8.13 7.31
CA HIS A 88 16.30 -7.00 8.00
C HIS A 88 15.02 -7.43 8.72
N MET A 89 14.15 -8.17 8.03
CA MET A 89 12.92 -8.73 8.58
C MET A 89 13.17 -9.61 9.81
N GLU A 90 14.06 -10.60 9.68
CA GLU A 90 14.42 -11.51 10.78
C GLU A 90 15.05 -10.77 11.97
N THR A 91 15.91 -9.80 11.70
CA THR A 91 16.57 -9.00 12.73
C THR A 91 15.55 -8.16 13.49
N TYR A 92 14.62 -7.53 12.77
CA TYR A 92 13.56 -6.74 13.37
C TYR A 92 12.65 -7.59 14.25
N TRP A 93 12.27 -8.79 13.79
CA TRP A 93 11.48 -9.73 14.58
C TRP A 93 12.16 -10.13 15.89
N LYS A 94 13.45 -10.46 15.84
CA LYS A 94 14.26 -10.79 17.03
C LYS A 94 14.34 -9.64 18.05
N ILE A 95 14.25 -8.39 17.58
CA ILE A 95 14.22 -7.22 18.48
C ILE A 95 12.88 -7.17 19.20
N LEU A 96 11.77 -7.39 18.50
CA LEU A 96 10.42 -7.40 19.09
C LEU A 96 10.21 -8.54 20.11
N GLU A 97 10.86 -9.70 19.90
CA GLU A 97 10.83 -10.81 20.87
C GLU A 97 11.61 -10.53 22.17
N LYS A 98 12.55 -9.57 22.13
CA LYS A 98 13.43 -9.22 23.25
C LYS A 98 12.99 -7.95 23.97
N VAL A 99 12.41 -7.02 23.25
CA VAL A 99 12.05 -5.68 23.74
C VAL A 99 10.63 -5.37 23.33
N LYS A 100 9.86 -4.80 24.26
CA LYS A 100 8.50 -4.34 24.01
C LYS A 100 8.47 -3.24 22.94
N GLY A 101 7.57 -3.36 21.96
CA GLY A 101 7.47 -2.44 20.81
C GLY A 101 7.25 -0.99 21.25
N SER A 102 6.46 -0.75 22.29
CA SER A 102 6.19 0.58 22.86
C SER A 102 7.43 1.38 23.28
N THR A 103 8.50 0.68 23.67
CA THR A 103 9.74 1.30 24.19
C THR A 103 10.81 1.40 23.10
N LEU A 104 10.61 0.75 21.95
CA LEU A 104 11.58 0.67 20.88
C LEU A 104 11.67 1.99 20.09
N ARG A 105 12.88 2.55 20.03
CA ARG A 105 13.22 3.69 19.15
C ARG A 105 14.01 3.17 17.95
N LEU A 106 13.52 3.43 16.75
CA LEU A 106 14.14 2.97 15.50
C LEU A 106 15.18 3.95 15.00
N THR A 107 14.89 5.24 15.11
CA THR A 107 15.78 6.34 14.72
C THR A 107 15.84 7.40 15.82
N LYS A 108 16.76 8.36 15.66
CA LYS A 108 16.87 9.50 16.58
C LYS A 108 15.73 10.52 16.39
N ILE A 109 15.08 10.50 15.22
CA ILE A 109 14.09 11.50 14.78
C ILE A 109 12.67 10.89 14.69
N ASP A 110 12.39 9.85 15.47
CA ASP A 110 11.11 9.13 15.42
C ASP A 110 9.91 10.06 15.66
N ASP A 111 10.08 11.09 16.50
CA ASP A 111 9.04 12.06 16.83
C ASP A 111 8.70 12.95 15.61
N GLU A 112 9.72 13.46 14.92
CA GLU A 112 9.54 14.24 13.69
C GLU A 112 8.85 13.42 12.58
N ILE A 113 9.24 12.14 12.44
CA ILE A 113 8.66 11.23 11.45
C ILE A 113 7.18 11.01 11.74
N TYR A 114 6.82 10.80 13.01
CA TYR A 114 5.45 10.54 13.43
C TYR A 114 4.55 11.77 13.25
N GLU A 115 5.04 12.96 13.57
CA GLU A 115 4.30 14.23 13.38
C GLU A 115 4.09 14.53 11.89
N HIS A 116 5.12 14.35 11.06
CA HIS A 116 5.02 14.52 9.62
C HIS A 116 4.03 13.53 9.00
N LEU A 117 4.04 12.26 9.44
CA LEU A 117 3.08 11.26 8.98
C LEU A 117 1.63 11.67 9.28
N LYS A 118 1.35 12.15 10.50
CA LYS A 118 0.00 12.63 10.86
C LYS A 118 -0.45 13.84 10.05
N THR A 119 0.49 14.71 9.68
CA THR A 119 0.21 15.92 8.90
C THR A 119 -0.10 15.58 7.44
N ASP A 120 0.71 14.73 6.82
CA ASP A 120 0.57 14.35 5.39
C ASP A 120 -0.52 13.29 5.17
N PHE A 121 -0.71 12.41 6.15
CA PHE A 121 -1.64 11.29 6.09
C PHE A 121 -2.54 11.25 7.35
N PRO A 122 -3.46 12.21 7.49
CA PRO A 122 -4.40 12.22 8.62
C PRO A 122 -5.38 11.03 8.60
N GLU A 123 -5.57 10.42 7.43
CA GLU A 123 -6.42 9.24 7.22
C GLU A 123 -5.72 7.93 7.60
N PHE A 124 -4.40 7.94 7.79
CA PHE A 124 -3.64 6.72 8.04
C PHE A 124 -3.90 6.18 9.46
N ASP A 125 -4.57 5.03 9.53
CA ASP A 125 -4.75 4.28 10.77
C ASP A 125 -3.67 3.20 10.93
N PRO A 126 -2.79 3.27 11.95
CA PRO A 126 -1.77 2.26 12.19
C PRO A 126 -2.32 0.87 12.60
N ALA A 127 -3.57 0.79 13.07
CA ALA A 127 -4.22 -0.47 13.45
C ALA A 127 -4.88 -1.20 12.27
N ALA A 128 -5.20 -0.48 11.20
CA ALA A 128 -5.80 -1.03 10.01
C ALA A 128 -4.78 -1.86 9.20
N THR A 129 -5.31 -2.79 8.40
CA THR A 129 -4.50 -3.47 7.39
C THR A 129 -4.21 -2.50 6.26
N ILE A 130 -2.92 -2.32 5.95
CA ILE A 130 -2.48 -1.42 4.89
C ILE A 130 -2.96 -1.96 3.54
N ASN A 131 -3.67 -1.12 2.80
CA ASN A 131 -4.11 -1.44 1.45
C ASN A 131 -2.96 -1.21 0.45
N GLU A 132 -2.53 -2.28 -0.20
CA GLU A 132 -1.43 -2.24 -1.17
C GLU A 132 -1.77 -1.37 -2.40
N ASP A 133 -3.04 -1.33 -2.80
CA ASP A 133 -3.50 -0.59 -3.97
C ASP A 133 -3.43 0.93 -3.74
N GLU A 134 -3.75 1.40 -2.54
CA GLU A 134 -3.67 2.81 -2.17
C GLU A 134 -2.23 3.32 -2.17
N MET A 135 -1.29 2.52 -1.66
CA MET A 135 0.13 2.86 -1.69
C MET A 135 0.70 2.87 -3.11
N LYS A 136 0.21 1.98 -3.99
CA LYS A 136 0.67 1.87 -5.38
C LYS A 136 -0.05 2.83 -6.34
N SER A 137 -1.13 3.47 -5.90
CA SER A 137 -1.85 4.50 -6.64
C SER A 137 -0.94 5.66 -7.05
N LYS A 138 -1.33 6.41 -8.07
CA LYS A 138 -0.55 7.57 -8.55
C LYS A 138 -0.41 8.64 -7.46
N SER A 139 -1.51 8.95 -6.78
CA SER A 139 -1.54 9.89 -5.66
C SER A 139 -0.69 9.42 -4.48
N GLY A 140 -0.78 8.13 -4.11
CA GLY A 140 0.03 7.53 -3.05
C GLY A 140 1.53 7.64 -3.33
N LYS A 141 1.96 7.27 -4.54
CA LYS A 141 3.38 7.38 -4.96
C LYS A 141 3.91 8.81 -4.89
N GLU A 142 3.14 9.78 -5.35
CA GLU A 142 3.55 11.19 -5.31
C GLU A 142 3.66 11.73 -3.88
N ARG A 143 2.70 11.40 -3.00
CA ARG A 143 2.74 11.78 -1.58
C ARG A 143 3.93 11.15 -0.87
N TRP A 144 4.12 9.85 -1.01
CA TRP A 144 5.26 9.15 -0.41
C TRP A 144 6.61 9.66 -0.95
N ARG A 145 6.69 10.07 -2.22
CA ARG A 145 7.90 10.67 -2.79
C ARG A 145 8.22 12.01 -2.13
N LYS A 146 7.22 12.88 -1.92
CA LYS A 146 7.39 14.14 -1.20
C LYS A 146 7.85 13.89 0.25
N PHE A 147 7.22 12.94 0.93
CA PHE A 147 7.60 12.53 2.28
C PHE A 147 9.07 12.08 2.35
N MET A 148 9.50 11.20 1.44
CA MET A 148 10.88 10.69 1.42
C MET A 148 11.93 11.78 1.13
N MET A 149 11.63 12.76 0.26
CA MET A 149 12.56 13.86 -0.06
C MET A 149 12.90 14.72 1.16
N ALA A 150 12.01 14.82 2.16
CA ALA A 150 12.30 15.54 3.40
C ALA A 150 13.42 14.89 4.25
N TYR A 151 13.69 13.59 4.03
CA TYR A 151 14.59 12.80 4.87
C TYR A 151 15.90 12.38 4.19
N GLU A 152 16.12 12.76 2.93
CA GLU A 152 17.33 12.40 2.15
C GLU A 152 18.65 12.73 2.87
N LYS A 153 18.69 13.83 3.63
CA LYS A 153 19.89 14.27 4.37
C LYS A 153 19.91 13.84 5.85
N LYS A 154 18.79 13.33 6.36
CA LYS A 154 18.62 12.98 7.78
C LYS A 154 18.76 11.48 8.03
N VAL A 155 18.36 10.66 7.07
CA VAL A 155 18.35 9.21 7.19
C VAL A 155 19.16 8.60 6.06
N ASP A 156 20.24 7.92 6.44
CA ASP A 156 21.05 7.14 5.51
C ASP A 156 20.23 5.95 4.95
N ASP A 157 20.45 5.61 3.69
CA ASP A 157 19.78 4.49 3.01
C ASP A 157 18.24 4.54 3.04
N TYR A 158 17.67 5.74 2.96
CA TYR A 158 16.22 5.98 2.98
C TYR A 158 15.44 5.20 1.90
N ASN A 159 16.08 4.92 0.76
CA ASN A 159 15.52 4.17 -0.38
C ASN A 159 15.77 2.65 -0.31
N PHE A 160 16.40 2.15 0.75
CA PHE A 160 16.66 0.72 0.88
C PHE A 160 15.35 -0.06 0.98
N GLY A 161 15.21 -1.13 0.19
CA GLY A 161 14.00 -1.95 0.17
C GLY A 161 13.87 -2.81 1.42
N THR A 162 12.73 -2.73 2.10
CA THR A 162 12.41 -3.47 3.32
C THR A 162 11.07 -4.20 3.18
N MET A 163 10.85 -5.20 4.02
CA MET A 163 9.58 -5.91 4.14
C MET A 163 8.81 -5.41 5.35
N VAL A 164 7.57 -4.99 5.12
CA VAL A 164 6.66 -4.45 6.14
C VAL A 164 5.46 -5.37 6.26
N ARG A 165 4.97 -5.58 7.49
CA ARG A 165 3.74 -6.32 7.71
C ARG A 165 2.54 -5.48 7.31
N ALA A 166 1.61 -6.05 6.53
CA ALA A 166 0.38 -5.39 6.12
C ALA A 166 -0.50 -5.04 7.32
N SER A 167 -0.57 -5.93 8.31
CA SER A 167 -1.28 -5.72 9.56
C SER A 167 -0.36 -5.98 10.76
N PRO A 168 -0.50 -5.25 11.88
CA PRO A 168 0.27 -5.53 13.10
C PRO A 168 -0.16 -6.83 13.80
N LYS A 169 -1.35 -7.37 13.49
CA LYS A 169 -1.95 -8.54 14.16
C LYS A 169 -1.47 -9.89 13.63
N PHE A 170 -0.94 -9.92 12.41
CA PHE A 170 -0.50 -11.14 11.77
C PHE A 170 1.03 -11.27 11.80
N GLU A 171 1.49 -12.51 11.68
CA GLU A 171 2.91 -12.83 11.51
C GLU A 171 3.35 -12.57 10.06
N TYR A 172 4.60 -12.87 9.72
CA TYR A 172 5.08 -12.75 8.35
C TYR A 172 4.49 -13.86 7.45
N GLY A 173 3.33 -13.59 6.84
CA GLY A 173 2.72 -14.44 5.81
C GLY A 173 3.08 -14.01 4.38
N GLN A 174 3.00 -14.92 3.41
CA GLN A 174 3.31 -14.63 2.00
C GLN A 174 2.43 -13.51 1.41
N ASN A 175 1.15 -13.45 1.82
CA ASN A 175 0.19 -12.46 1.35
C ASN A 175 0.07 -11.23 2.28
N GLU A 176 0.80 -11.25 3.40
CA GLU A 176 0.66 -10.27 4.48
C GLU A 176 1.89 -9.37 4.59
N VAL A 177 2.80 -9.46 3.63
CA VAL A 177 4.04 -8.68 3.58
C VAL A 177 4.03 -7.79 2.36
N ILE A 178 4.32 -6.52 2.59
CA ILE A 178 4.42 -5.50 1.55
C ILE A 178 5.87 -5.07 1.45
N PHE A 179 6.36 -4.93 0.22
CA PHE A 179 7.67 -4.37 -0.04
C PHE A 179 7.61 -2.85 -0.07
N ALA A 180 8.37 -2.21 0.82
CA ALA A 180 8.39 -0.76 0.97
C ALA A 180 9.81 -0.25 1.23
N PRO A 181 10.18 0.97 0.78
CA PRO A 181 11.42 1.62 1.20
C PRO A 181 11.51 1.77 2.72
N ARG A 182 12.73 1.85 3.23
CA ARG A 182 13.05 1.94 4.65
C ARG A 182 12.35 3.11 5.36
N MET A 183 12.17 4.24 4.68
CA MET A 183 11.42 5.37 5.25
C MET A 183 9.94 5.08 5.45
N GLN A 184 9.33 4.35 4.52
CA GLN A 184 7.93 3.94 4.67
C GLN A 184 7.81 2.95 5.83
N PHE A 185 8.75 2.01 5.95
CA PHE A 185 8.83 1.11 7.10
C PHE A 185 8.93 1.88 8.41
N TYR A 186 9.81 2.88 8.52
CA TYR A 186 9.92 3.69 9.73
C TYR A 186 8.63 4.42 10.05
N ALA A 187 8.02 5.11 9.09
CA ALA A 187 6.78 5.84 9.33
C ALA A 187 5.66 4.92 9.87
N ILE A 188 5.45 3.78 9.22
CA ILE A 188 4.41 2.81 9.59
C ILE A 188 4.71 2.18 10.96
N GLU A 189 5.95 1.72 11.17
CA GLU A 189 6.28 0.93 12.34
C GLU A 189 6.44 1.80 13.60
N ILE A 190 6.90 3.05 13.46
CA ILE A 190 6.89 4.03 14.55
C ILE A 190 5.45 4.30 14.99
N ALA A 191 4.52 4.50 14.04
CA ALA A 191 3.12 4.70 14.38
C ALA A 191 2.52 3.50 15.13
N ARG A 192 2.87 2.27 14.73
CA ARG A 192 2.43 1.04 15.43
C ARG A 192 3.02 0.90 16.82
N ASN A 193 4.31 1.20 16.99
CA ASN A 193 4.98 1.17 18.28
C ASN A 193 4.39 2.20 19.25
N ARG A 194 4.10 3.41 18.77
CA ARG A 194 3.44 4.47 19.57
C ARG A 194 2.06 4.04 20.07
N ASN A 195 1.34 3.27 19.26
CA ASN A 195 0.02 2.75 19.61
C ASN A 195 0.09 1.41 20.38
N GLY A 196 1.28 0.86 20.67
CA GLY A 196 1.45 -0.40 21.41
C GLY A 196 0.95 -1.65 20.67
N LEU A 197 0.71 -1.56 19.36
CA LEU A 197 0.07 -2.62 18.58
C LEU A 197 0.96 -3.86 18.37
N ASN A 198 2.25 -3.75 18.70
CA ASN A 198 3.25 -4.80 18.54
C ASN A 198 3.59 -5.54 19.84
N ASP A 199 3.00 -5.14 20.96
CA ASP A 199 3.38 -5.63 22.28
C ASP A 199 3.04 -7.12 22.48
N TRP A 200 2.02 -7.62 21.76
CA TRP A 200 1.62 -9.03 21.78
C TRP A 200 2.74 -9.99 21.35
N ILE A 201 3.66 -9.55 20.48
CA ILE A 201 4.78 -10.37 19.99
C ILE A 201 5.75 -10.65 21.14
N TYR A 202 6.05 -9.62 21.92
CA TYR A 202 6.89 -9.74 23.10
C TYR A 202 6.24 -10.67 24.13
N GLU A 203 4.95 -10.48 24.42
CA GLU A 203 4.21 -11.29 25.38
C GLU A 203 4.19 -12.79 24.99
N LYS A 204 3.89 -13.08 23.72
CA LYS A 204 3.92 -14.45 23.17
C LYS A 204 5.32 -15.07 23.28
N ALA A 205 6.36 -14.30 22.96
CA ALA A 205 7.75 -14.78 23.03
C ALA A 205 8.22 -15.03 24.46
N GLN A 206 7.82 -14.21 25.43
CA GLN A 206 8.15 -14.43 26.84
C GLN A 206 7.39 -15.62 27.42
N ALA A 207 6.10 -15.76 27.11
CA ALA A 207 5.30 -16.91 27.52
C ALA A 207 5.91 -18.24 27.03
N ALA A 208 6.34 -18.28 25.76
CA ALA A 208 7.00 -19.44 25.16
C ALA A 208 8.37 -19.78 25.78
N LYS A 209 9.09 -18.79 26.35
CA LYS A 209 10.36 -19.03 27.07
C LYS A 209 10.16 -19.52 28.49
N SER A 210 9.01 -19.20 29.10
CA SER A 210 8.67 -19.58 30.47
C SER A 210 7.99 -20.95 30.58
N SER A 211 7.59 -21.55 29.45
CA SER A 211 7.02 -22.90 29.35
C SER A 211 8.12 -23.92 29.04
#